data_AF-A0A935JCM2-F1
#
_entry.id   AF-A0A935JCM2-F1
#
_cell.length_a   1.000
_cell.length_b   1.000
_cell.length_c   1.000
_cell.angle_alpha   90.00
_cell.angle_beta   90.00
_cell.angle_gamma   90.00
#
_symmetry.space_group_name_H-M   'P 1'
#
loop_
_entity.id
_entity.type
_entity.pdbx_description
1 polymer ?
#
loop_
_entity_poly.entity_id
_entity_poly.type
_entity_poly.pdbx_seq_one_letter_code
_entity_poly.pdbx_strand_id
1 'polypeptide(L)'
;MNALTLVLRLIHILGGVFWVGAAWMMTLYIAPSVGATGDSGLQFMRHMMGKTNLQKMLIISSVSTVIAGTILYVRNPPAWFGSNAGIGFGIGAFFAFIGFVFGMLISRNNMAMMQLGAQIKGQPTPEQIAQLQLFQKRQRTFSTINIYALLVAVVFMAISRYLFI
;
A
#
# COMPACT_ATOMS: atom_id res chain seq x y z
N MET A 1 -5.16 19.22 22.93
CA MET A 1 -4.63 18.88 21.58
C MET A 1 -4.51 20.19 20.80
N ASN A 2 -3.35 20.52 20.24
CA ASN A 2 -3.19 21.75 19.45
C ASN A 2 -3.66 21.56 18.00
N ALA A 3 -3.89 22.66 17.27
CA ALA A 3 -4.40 22.64 15.89
C ALA A 3 -3.53 21.80 14.94
N LEU A 4 -2.20 21.90 15.07
CA LEU A 4 -1.27 21.13 14.26
C LEU A 4 -1.41 19.62 14.46
N THR A 5 -1.50 19.16 15.72
CA THR A 5 -1.75 17.74 16.03
C THR A 5 -3.07 17.26 15.45
N LEU A 6 -4.13 18.07 15.53
CA LEU A 6 -5.43 17.73 14.94
C LEU A 6 -5.33 17.56 13.42
N VAL A 7 -4.73 18.51 12.73
CA VAL A 7 -4.55 18.48 11.27
C VAL A 7 -3.73 17.26 10.84
N LEU A 8 -2.60 16.99 11.50
CA LEU A 8 -1.77 15.83 11.19
C LEU A 8 -2.53 14.51 11.42
N ARG A 9 -3.34 14.41 12.48
CA ARG A 9 -4.17 13.22 12.72
C ARG A 9 -5.22 13.03 11.64
N LEU A 10 -5.89 14.09 11.20
CA LEU A 10 -6.87 14.01 10.11
C LEU A 10 -6.20 13.54 8.81
N ILE A 11 -5.06 14.12 8.44
CA ILE A 11 -4.29 13.70 7.25
C ILE A 11 -3.89 12.23 7.36
N HIS A 12 -3.32 11.84 8.51
CA HIS A 12 -2.87 10.47 8.75
C HIS A 12 -4.01 9.45 8.65
N ILE A 13 -5.14 9.72 9.31
CA ILE A 13 -6.27 8.79 9.36
C ILE A 13 -6.97 8.71 8.00
N LEU A 14 -7.33 9.85 7.40
CA LEU A 14 -8.04 9.86 6.12
C LEU A 14 -7.19 9.28 4.99
N GLY A 15 -5.91 9.64 4.95
CA GLY A 15 -4.96 9.03 4.02
C GLY A 15 -4.80 7.54 4.26
N GLY A 16 -4.68 7.11 5.52
CA GLY A 16 -4.50 5.71 5.88
C GLY A 16 -5.70 4.85 5.53
N VAL A 17 -6.92 5.34 5.81
CA VAL A 17 -8.17 4.66 5.46
C VAL A 17 -8.27 4.44 3.94
N PHE A 18 -8.02 5.50 3.15
CA PHE A 18 -8.07 5.38 1.70
C PHE A 18 -6.98 4.44 1.17
N TRP A 19 -5.73 4.63 1.61
CA TRP A 19 -4.60 3.84 1.14
C TRP A 19 -4.73 2.35 1.48
N VAL A 20 -4.97 2.02 2.75
CA VAL A 20 -5.08 0.63 3.20
C VAL A 20 -6.31 -0.04 2.62
N GLY A 21 -7.46 0.65 2.64
CA GLY A 21 -8.70 0.14 2.09
C GLY A 21 -8.58 -0.16 0.59
N ALA A 22 -7.99 0.75 -0.18
CA ALA A 22 -7.75 0.55 -1.60
C ALA A 22 -6.75 -0.58 -1.88
N ALA A 23 -5.66 -0.70 -1.10
CA ALA A 23 -4.72 -1.81 -1.26
C ALA A 23 -5.41 -3.17 -1.08
N TRP A 24 -6.24 -3.31 -0.04
CA TRP A 24 -7.02 -4.51 0.21
C TRP A 24 -8.04 -4.79 -0.88
N MET A 25 -8.81 -3.78 -1.29
CA MET A 25 -9.80 -3.92 -2.36
C MET A 25 -9.14 -4.37 -3.67
N MET A 26 -8.01 -3.75 -4.00
CA MET A 26 -7.23 -4.07 -5.19
C MET A 26 -6.70 -5.51 -5.15
N THR A 27 -6.10 -5.93 -4.04
CA THR A 27 -5.48 -7.25 -3.94
C THR A 27 -6.49 -8.39 -3.80
N LEU A 28 -7.55 -8.21 -3.02
CA LEU A 28 -8.47 -9.31 -2.68
C LEU A 28 -9.62 -9.47 -3.67
N TYR A 29 -10.04 -8.39 -4.33
CA TYR A 29 -11.26 -8.41 -5.15
C TYR A 29 -10.99 -7.99 -6.58
N ILE A 30 -10.39 -6.81 -6.79
CA ILE A 30 -10.26 -6.27 -8.15
C ILE A 30 -9.25 -7.07 -8.97
N ALA A 31 -8.03 -7.30 -8.46
CA ALA A 31 -7.01 -8.02 -9.23
C ALA A 31 -7.41 -9.47 -9.57
N PRO A 32 -8.00 -10.27 -8.66
CA PRO A 32 -8.53 -11.58 -9.00
C PRO A 32 -9.65 -11.51 -10.05
N SER A 33 -10.56 -10.53 -9.93
CA SER A 33 -11.66 -10.35 -10.90
C SER A 33 -11.14 -9.96 -12.29
N VAL A 34 -10.12 -9.10 -12.36
CA VAL A 34 -9.44 -8.76 -13.62
C VAL A 34 -8.82 -10.00 -14.26
N GLY A 35 -8.17 -10.86 -13.46
CA GLY A 35 -7.60 -12.12 -13.95
C GLY A 35 -8.66 -13.11 -14.45
N ALA A 36 -9.81 -13.19 -13.78
CA ALA A 36 -10.89 -14.12 -14.14
C ALA A 36 -11.69 -13.69 -15.37
N THR A 37 -11.71 -12.39 -15.70
CA THR A 37 -12.55 -11.82 -16.77
C THR A 37 -11.80 -11.49 -18.06
N GLY A 38 -10.51 -11.84 -18.14
CA GLY A 38 -9.68 -11.71 -19.34
C GLY A 38 -9.61 -10.26 -19.86
N ASP A 39 -9.87 -10.09 -21.17
CA ASP A 39 -9.71 -8.81 -21.85
C ASP A 39 -10.59 -7.69 -21.30
N SER A 40 -11.82 -8.02 -20.87
CA SER A 40 -12.75 -7.05 -20.28
C SER A 40 -12.21 -6.49 -18.96
N GLY A 41 -11.68 -7.35 -18.10
CA GLY A 41 -11.00 -6.97 -16.87
C GLY A 41 -9.76 -6.13 -17.11
N LEU A 42 -8.95 -6.49 -18.12
CA LEU A 42 -7.77 -5.70 -18.51
C LEU A 42 -8.16 -4.31 -19.03
N GLN A 43 -9.25 -4.19 -19.78
CA GLN A 43 -9.75 -2.90 -20.26
C GLN A 43 -10.22 -2.01 -19.09
N PHE A 44 -10.98 -2.59 -18.15
CA PHE A 44 -11.38 -1.92 -16.91
C PHE A 44 -10.16 -1.42 -16.11
N MET A 45 -9.18 -2.30 -15.88
CA MET A 45 -7.98 -1.98 -15.12
C MET A 45 -7.15 -0.87 -15.78
N ARG A 46 -7.01 -0.89 -17.12
CA ARG A 46 -6.32 0.17 -17.88
C ARG A 46 -7.00 1.52 -17.73
N HIS A 47 -8.33 1.57 -17.81
CA HIS A 47 -9.06 2.82 -17.61
C HIS A 47 -8.93 3.28 -16.15
N MET A 48 -9.20 2.40 -15.19
CA MET A 48 -9.17 2.72 -13.77
C MET A 48 -7.78 3.23 -13.34
N MET A 49 -6.70 2.55 -13.72
CA MET A 49 -5.34 2.93 -13.28
C MET A 49 -4.68 3.99 -14.15
N GLY A 50 -5.01 4.05 -15.44
CA GLY A 50 -4.33 4.92 -16.41
C GLY A 50 -5.11 6.17 -16.82
N LYS A 51 -6.43 6.23 -16.57
CA LYS A 51 -7.30 7.35 -16.95
C LYS A 51 -7.99 8.03 -15.76
N THR A 52 -8.02 7.41 -14.59
CA THR A 52 -8.52 8.05 -13.36
C THR A 52 -7.37 8.58 -12.50
N ASN A 53 -7.71 9.29 -11.43
CA ASN A 53 -6.75 9.76 -10.43
C ASN A 53 -6.39 8.70 -9.37
N LEU A 54 -6.86 7.45 -9.46
CA LEU A 54 -6.67 6.44 -8.42
C LEU A 54 -5.19 6.23 -8.06
N GLN A 55 -4.31 6.03 -9.05
CA GLN A 55 -2.87 5.84 -8.81
C GLN A 55 -2.24 7.06 -8.12
N LYS A 56 -2.61 8.27 -8.56
CA LYS A 56 -2.15 9.53 -7.95
C LYS A 56 -2.63 9.65 -6.51
N MET A 57 -3.90 9.33 -6.25
CA MET A 57 -4.48 9.38 -4.90
C MET A 57 -3.87 8.33 -3.98
N LEU A 58 -3.56 7.12 -4.46
CA LEU A 58 -2.85 6.10 -3.68
C LEU A 58 -1.45 6.57 -3.24
N ILE A 59 -0.72 7.24 -4.14
CA ILE A 59 0.60 7.79 -3.80
C ILE A 59 0.46 8.94 -2.79
N ILE A 60 -0.43 9.90 -3.04
CA ILE A 60 -0.63 11.05 -2.15
C ILE A 60 -1.09 10.59 -0.76
N SER A 61 -2.07 9.70 -0.69
CA SER A 61 -2.59 9.16 0.57
C SER A 61 -1.54 8.39 1.35
N SER A 62 -0.80 7.47 0.72
CA SER A 62 0.24 6.70 1.39
C SER A 62 1.38 7.57 1.91
N VAL A 63 1.92 8.48 1.07
CA VAL A 63 3.01 9.38 1.46
C VAL A 63 2.57 10.33 2.57
N SER A 64 1.41 10.98 2.42
CA SER A 64 0.90 11.90 3.45
C SER A 64 0.61 11.20 4.78
N THR A 65 0.12 9.96 4.74
CA THR A 65 -0.09 9.12 5.92
C THR A 65 1.22 8.85 6.65
N VAL A 66 2.24 8.36 5.93
CA VAL A 66 3.54 8.03 6.52
C VAL A 66 4.22 9.28 7.09
N ILE A 67 4.19 10.40 6.38
CA ILE A 67 4.79 11.66 6.84
C ILE A 67 4.05 12.17 8.09
N ALA A 68 2.73 12.29 8.04
CA ALA A 68 1.94 12.78 9.16
C ALA A 68 2.07 11.88 10.39
N GLY A 69 2.07 10.56 10.19
CA GLY A 69 2.27 9.57 11.25
C GLY A 69 3.65 9.67 11.89
N THR A 70 4.70 9.80 11.08
CA THR A 70 6.07 9.99 11.56
C THR A 70 6.16 11.26 12.41
N ILE A 71 5.63 12.39 11.92
CA ILE A 71 5.65 13.66 12.68
C ILE A 71 4.87 13.52 14.00
N LEU A 72 3.73 12.84 14.00
CA LEU A 72 2.96 12.57 15.22
C LEU A 72 3.74 11.70 16.22
N TYR A 73 4.48 10.72 15.73
CA TYR A 73 5.25 9.78 16.53
C TYR A 73 6.46 10.45 17.21
N VAL A 74 7.27 11.19 16.44
CA VAL A 74 8.56 11.74 16.93
C VAL A 74 8.41 12.96 17.83
N ARG A 75 7.24 13.60 17.85
CA ARG A 75 6.98 14.81 18.68
C ARG A 75 6.71 14.51 20.15
N ASN A 76 6.69 13.24 20.54
CA ASN A 76 6.52 12.82 21.93
C ASN A 76 7.84 12.94 22.70
N PRO A 77 7.79 13.15 24.03
CA PRO A 77 8.99 13.20 24.86
C PRO A 77 9.73 11.84 24.88
N PRO A 78 11.05 11.80 25.14
CA PRO A 78 11.84 10.56 25.10
C PRO A 78 11.26 9.40 25.92
N ALA A 79 10.71 9.67 27.10
CA ALA A 79 10.11 8.65 27.98
C ALA A 79 8.90 7.93 27.33
N TRP A 80 8.23 8.57 26.38
CA TRP A 80 7.08 7.98 25.68
C TRP A 80 7.46 6.78 24.81
N PHE A 81 8.66 6.77 24.21
CA PHE A 81 9.09 5.68 23.33
C PHE A 81 9.29 4.34 24.06
N GLY A 82 9.56 4.39 25.37
CA GLY A 82 9.63 3.20 26.22
C GLY A 82 8.28 2.77 26.80
N SER A 83 7.22 3.56 26.62
CA SER A 83 5.88 3.19 27.08
C SER A 83 5.27 2.11 26.19
N ASN A 84 4.36 1.30 26.75
CA ASN A 84 3.63 0.28 26.00
C ASN A 84 2.85 0.86 24.80
N ALA A 85 2.26 2.04 24.95
CA ALA A 85 1.62 2.76 23.85
C ALA A 85 2.64 3.19 22.78
N GLY A 86 3.78 3.75 23.18
CA GLY A 86 4.85 4.15 22.26
C GLY A 86 5.40 2.97 21.45
N ILE A 87 5.69 1.85 22.13
CA ILE A 87 6.12 0.59 21.50
C ILE A 87 5.07 0.10 20.51
N GLY A 88 3.79 0.07 20.90
CA GLY A 88 2.70 -0.33 20.03
C GLY A 88 2.61 0.50 18.75
N PHE A 89 2.66 1.84 18.88
CA PHE A 89 2.68 2.73 17.71
C PHE A 89 3.95 2.53 16.86
N GLY A 90 5.09 2.23 17.48
CA GLY A 90 6.34 1.92 16.80
C GLY A 90 6.25 0.65 15.95
N ILE A 91 5.66 -0.42 16.49
CA ILE A 91 5.38 -1.65 15.74
C ILE A 91 4.43 -1.36 14.58
N GLY A 92 3.35 -0.62 14.83
CA GLY A 92 2.42 -0.21 13.78
C GLY A 92 3.12 0.58 12.67
N ALA A 93 4.00 1.52 13.03
CA ALA A 93 4.76 2.33 12.08
C ALA A 93 5.75 1.49 11.26
N PHE A 94 6.43 0.52 11.89
CA PHE A 94 7.32 -0.40 11.20
C PHE A 94 6.59 -1.23 10.13
N PHE A 95 5.45 -1.82 10.48
CA PHE A 95 4.64 -2.58 9.53
C PHE A 95 3.98 -1.70 8.46
N ALA A 96 3.58 -0.48 8.80
CA ALA A 96 3.11 0.50 7.81
C ALA A 96 4.23 0.82 6.79
N PHE A 97 5.47 0.95 7.26
CA PHE A 97 6.62 1.19 6.38
C PHE A 97 6.92 -0.01 5.46
N ILE A 98 6.85 -1.25 5.97
CA ILE A 98 6.90 -2.45 5.13
C ILE A 98 5.80 -2.40 4.06
N GLY A 99 4.56 -2.10 4.47
CA GLY A 99 3.44 -1.91 3.55
C GLY A 99 3.76 -0.87 2.46
N PHE A 100 4.27 0.29 2.85
CA PHE A 100 4.66 1.37 1.93
C PHE A 100 5.71 0.90 0.91
N VAL A 101 6.78 0.25 1.36
CA VAL A 101 7.85 -0.27 0.50
C VAL A 101 7.29 -1.28 -0.50
N PHE A 102 6.51 -2.26 -0.04
CA PHE A 102 5.93 -3.27 -0.94
C PHE A 102 4.88 -2.67 -1.89
N GLY A 103 4.17 -1.61 -1.50
CA GLY A 103 3.31 -0.85 -2.41
C GLY A 103 4.08 -0.18 -3.56
N MET A 104 5.27 0.35 -3.28
CA MET A 104 6.17 0.87 -4.32
C MET A 104 6.71 -0.24 -5.22
N LEU A 105 7.07 -1.39 -4.65
CA LEU A 105 7.53 -2.56 -5.42
C LEU A 105 6.44 -3.11 -6.34
N ILE A 106 5.18 -3.15 -5.89
CA ILE A 106 4.01 -3.47 -6.72
C ILE A 106 3.91 -2.49 -7.89
N SER A 107 3.99 -1.18 -7.62
CA SER A 107 3.91 -0.16 -8.66
C SER A 107 5.03 -0.32 -9.70
N ARG A 108 6.26 -0.59 -9.26
CA ARG A 108 7.40 -0.87 -10.14
C ARG A 108 7.20 -2.14 -10.97
N ASN A 109 6.69 -3.21 -10.36
CA ASN A 109 6.41 -4.47 -11.04
C ASN A 109 5.31 -4.30 -12.11
N ASN A 110 4.27 -3.51 -11.81
CA ASN A 110 3.21 -3.16 -12.78
C ASN A 110 3.77 -2.37 -13.97
N MET A 111 4.64 -1.39 -13.75
CA MET A 111 5.31 -0.68 -14.85
C MET A 111 6.13 -1.61 -15.73
N ALA A 112 6.90 -2.54 -15.13
CA ALA A 112 7.66 -3.53 -15.87
C ALA A 112 6.77 -4.46 -16.70
N MET A 113 5.64 -4.93 -16.14
CA MET A 113 4.66 -5.72 -16.88
C MET A 113 4.05 -4.95 -18.06
N MET A 114 3.69 -3.68 -17.87
CA MET A 114 3.16 -2.85 -18.95
C MET A 114 4.19 -2.62 -20.07
N GLN A 115 5.44 -2.34 -19.70
CA GLN A 115 6.52 -2.15 -20.67
C GLN A 115 6.79 -3.41 -21.48
N LEU A 116 6.83 -4.58 -20.83
CA LEU A 116 6.97 -5.86 -21.53
C LEU A 116 5.78 -6.12 -22.44
N GLY A 117 4.56 -5.88 -21.96
CA GLY A 117 3.33 -6.02 -22.76
C GLY A 117 3.32 -5.15 -24.01
N ALA A 118 3.88 -3.94 -23.94
CA ALA A 118 4.02 -3.04 -25.09
C ALA A 118 5.07 -3.50 -26.12
N GLN A 119 6.03 -4.35 -25.71
CA GLN A 119 7.06 -4.91 -26.59
C GLN A 119 6.60 -6.18 -27.32
N ILE A 120 5.57 -6.86 -26.82
CA ILE A 120 5.02 -8.07 -27.43
C ILE A 120 4.21 -7.68 -28.67
N LYS A 121 4.70 -8.05 -29.86
CA LYS A 121 3.97 -7.92 -31.13
C LYS A 121 3.67 -9.33 -31.66
N GLY A 122 2.41 -9.76 -31.56
CA GLY A 122 2.01 -11.11 -31.94
C GLY A 122 2.29 -12.13 -30.83
N GLN A 123 2.75 -13.32 -31.20
CA GLN A 123 2.97 -14.40 -30.24
C GLN A 123 4.21 -14.12 -29.35
N PRO A 124 4.10 -14.21 -28.02
CA PRO A 124 5.24 -13.98 -27.12
C PRO A 124 6.38 -14.99 -27.31
N THR A 125 7.63 -14.53 -27.22
CA THR A 125 8.80 -15.43 -27.20
C THR A 125 8.88 -16.21 -25.88
N PRO A 126 9.60 -17.34 -25.81
CA PRO A 126 9.80 -18.09 -24.57
C PRO A 126 10.36 -17.23 -23.42
N GLU A 127 11.27 -16.31 -23.73
CA GLU A 127 11.86 -15.37 -22.76
C GLU A 127 10.81 -14.38 -22.22
N GLN A 128 9.95 -13.86 -23.10
CA GLN A 128 8.86 -12.97 -22.71
C GLN A 128 7.84 -13.69 -21.81
N ILE A 129 7.53 -14.96 -22.11
CA ILE A 129 6.67 -15.80 -21.26
C ILE A 129 7.30 -15.98 -19.88
N ALA A 130 8.58 -16.31 -19.80
CA ALA A 130 9.29 -16.47 -18.53
C ALA A 130 9.31 -15.16 -17.71
N GLN A 131 9.49 -14.01 -18.35
CA GLN A 131 9.44 -12.71 -17.68
C GLN A 131 8.03 -12.36 -17.17
N LEU A 132 6.98 -12.64 -17.96
CA LEU A 132 5.59 -12.46 -17.53
C LEU A 132 5.28 -13.31 -16.29
N GLN A 133 5.68 -14.58 -16.29
CA GLN A 133 5.52 -15.47 -15.14
C GLN A 133 6.27 -14.97 -13.90
N LEU A 134 7.50 -14.46 -14.08
CA LEU A 134 8.26 -13.86 -12.99
C LEU A 134 7.54 -12.65 -12.39
N PHE A 135 7.03 -11.75 -13.23
CA PHE A 135 6.31 -10.57 -12.75
C PHE A 135 4.99 -10.92 -12.08
N GLN A 136 4.26 -11.92 -12.58
CA GLN A 136 3.06 -12.43 -11.92
C GLN A 136 3.36 -13.02 -10.54
N LYS A 137 4.43 -13.83 -10.43
CA LYS A 137 4.87 -14.38 -9.13
C LYS A 137 5.23 -13.26 -8.15
N ARG A 138 6.03 -12.29 -8.58
CA ARG A 138 6.37 -11.11 -7.78
C ARG A 138 5.13 -10.33 -7.37
N GLN A 139 4.18 -10.13 -8.28
CA GLN A 139 2.94 -9.42 -8.01
C GLN A 139 2.16 -10.07 -6.87
N ARG A 140 2.01 -11.40 -6.90
CA ARG A 140 1.33 -12.16 -5.84
C ARG A 140 2.07 -12.03 -4.51
N THR A 141 3.38 -12.25 -4.50
CA THR A 141 4.20 -12.17 -3.28
C THR A 141 4.16 -10.77 -2.68
N PHE A 142 4.38 -9.74 -3.48
CA PHE A 142 4.42 -8.36 -3.00
C PHE A 142 3.06 -7.89 -2.48
N SER A 143 1.97 -8.23 -3.18
CA SER A 143 0.61 -7.89 -2.74
C SER A 143 0.26 -8.60 -1.43
N THR A 144 0.66 -9.87 -1.27
CA THR A 144 0.45 -10.63 -0.03
C THR A 144 1.18 -10.00 1.15
N ILE A 145 2.47 -9.69 1.00
CA ILE A 145 3.25 -9.04 2.06
C ILE A 145 2.67 -7.65 2.38
N ASN A 146 2.29 -6.89 1.35
CA ASN A 146 1.69 -5.56 1.52
C ASN A 146 0.41 -5.62 2.37
N ILE A 147 -0.58 -6.44 2.03
CA ILE A 147 -1.86 -6.43 2.75
C ILE A 147 -1.73 -6.92 4.20
N TYR A 148 -0.88 -7.92 4.47
CA TYR A 148 -0.68 -8.42 5.82
C TYR A 148 0.15 -7.46 6.68
N ALA A 149 1.15 -6.79 6.10
CA ALA A 149 1.86 -5.73 6.80
C ALA A 149 0.90 -4.58 7.16
N LEU A 150 0.05 -4.17 6.22
CA LEU A 150 -0.97 -3.14 6.49
C LEU A 150 -2.03 -3.59 7.49
N LEU A 151 -2.38 -4.88 7.54
CA LEU A 151 -3.26 -5.44 8.58
C LEU A 151 -2.66 -5.20 9.97
N VAL A 152 -1.42 -5.66 10.17
CA VAL A 152 -0.72 -5.53 11.45
C VAL A 152 -0.58 -4.05 11.81
N ALA A 153 -0.23 -3.20 10.84
CA ALA A 153 -0.15 -1.76 11.05
C ALA A 153 -1.48 -1.17 11.57
N VAL A 154 -2.61 -1.47 10.92
CA VAL A 154 -3.93 -0.97 11.33
C VAL A 154 -4.31 -1.46 12.73
N VAL A 155 -4.07 -2.75 13.03
CA VAL A 155 -4.34 -3.32 14.35
C VAL A 155 -3.59 -2.55 15.43
N PHE A 156 -2.26 -2.40 15.28
CA PHE A 156 -1.45 -1.66 16.25
C PHE A 156 -1.86 -0.19 16.34
N MET A 157 -2.12 0.50 15.22
CA MET A 157 -2.58 1.89 15.24
C MET A 157 -3.92 2.07 15.97
N ALA A 158 -4.81 1.08 15.88
CA ALA A 158 -6.11 1.14 16.55
C ALA A 158 -6.01 0.90 18.07
N ILE A 159 -5.17 -0.06 18.48
CA ILE A 159 -5.12 -0.53 19.87
C ILE A 159 -4.07 0.15 20.74
N SER A 160 -3.01 0.74 20.16
CA SER A 160 -1.84 1.20 20.93
C SER A 160 -2.17 2.22 22.01
N ARG A 161 -3.19 3.05 21.77
CA ARG A 161 -3.71 4.01 22.76
C ARG A 161 -4.42 3.37 23.97
N TYR A 162 -4.60 2.05 24.00
CA TYR A 162 -5.19 1.34 25.13
C TYR A 162 -4.16 0.47 25.86
N LEU A 163 -2.91 0.46 25.41
CA LEU A 163 -1.80 -0.26 26.03
C LEU A 163 -1.23 0.53 27.22
N PHE A 164 -2.10 0.93 28.15
CA PHE A 164 -1.73 1.56 29.42
C PHE A 164 -1.74 0.50 30.52
N ILE A 165 -0.76 -0.40 30.50
CA ILE A 165 -0.42 -1.26 31.63
C ILE A 165 1.08 -1.11 31.85
#